data_AF-J9DNT2-F1
#
_entry.id   AF-J9DNT2-F1
#
_cell.length_a   1.000
_cell.length_b   1.000
_cell.length_c   1.000
_cell.angle_alpha   90.00
_cell.angle_beta   90.00
_cell.angle_gamma   90.00
#
_symmetry.space_group_name_H-M   'P 1'
#
loop_
_entity.id
_entity.type
_entity.pdbx_description
1 polymer ?
#
loop_
_entity_poly.entity_id
_entity_poly.type
_entity_poly.pdbx_seq_one_letter_code
_entity_poly.pdbx_strand_id
1 'polypeptide(L)'
;MSTGKKKRCKRSESISTRIGLNFPVSHIRRSLRNGNYSDRIGATAPVYLAAVIEYLTAELLQLAGYEAHERYLRSRTDLWYSFTQKDDSVPLLNKGLYSIFSRTKQEEVENRIEFEYYG
;
A
#
# COMPACT_ATOMS: atom_id res chain seq x y z
N MET A 1 5.11 51.59 -16.00
CA MET A 1 5.14 50.42 -15.10
C MET A 1 4.20 49.35 -15.63
N SER A 2 4.72 48.23 -16.16
CA SER A 2 3.88 47.13 -16.67
C SER A 2 3.40 46.25 -15.52
N THR A 3 2.10 46.27 -15.23
CA THR A 3 1.48 45.38 -14.25
C THR A 3 1.36 43.97 -14.84
N GLY A 4 2.28 43.08 -14.44
CA GLY A 4 2.24 41.67 -14.81
C GLY A 4 1.03 40.96 -14.17
N LYS A 5 0.11 40.46 -15.00
CA LYS A 5 -1.02 39.63 -14.56
C LYS A 5 -0.50 38.35 -13.90
N LYS A 6 -0.70 38.18 -12.59
CA LYS A 6 -0.49 36.91 -11.88
C LYS A 6 -1.42 35.84 -12.49
N LYS A 7 -0.84 34.83 -13.15
CA LYS A 7 -1.59 33.62 -13.58
C LYS A 7 -2.19 32.97 -12.33
N ARG A 8 -3.52 32.85 -12.28
CA ARG A 8 -4.21 32.04 -11.27
C ARG A 8 -3.75 30.58 -11.44
N CYS A 9 -3.03 30.05 -10.46
CA CYS A 9 -2.70 28.64 -10.42
C CYS A 9 -4.00 27.84 -10.22
N LYS A 10 -4.35 26.96 -11.17
CA LYS A 10 -5.38 25.95 -10.97
C LYS A 10 -4.97 25.09 -9.76
N ARG A 11 -5.91 24.74 -8.88
CA ARG A 11 -5.64 23.83 -7.76
C ARG A 11 -5.05 22.54 -8.33
N SER A 12 -3.93 22.08 -7.78
CA SER A 12 -3.35 20.82 -8.21
C SER A 12 -4.20 19.69 -7.66
N GLU A 13 -4.93 18.99 -8.53
CA GLU A 13 -5.55 17.73 -8.16
C GLU A 13 -4.50 16.65 -7.97
N SER A 14 -4.71 15.81 -6.96
CA SER A 14 -3.84 14.67 -6.72
C SER A 14 -4.00 13.63 -7.84
N ILE A 15 -2.94 12.87 -8.10
CA ILE A 15 -2.96 11.82 -9.13
C ILE A 15 -3.99 10.73 -8.78
N SER A 16 -4.15 10.38 -7.50
CA SER A 16 -5.16 9.40 -7.06
C SER A 16 -6.58 9.92 -7.30
N THR A 17 -6.86 11.18 -6.93
CA THR A 17 -8.18 11.80 -7.18
C THR A 17 -8.51 11.86 -8.67
N ARG A 18 -7.53 12.18 -9.52
CA ARG A 18 -7.73 12.23 -10.99
C ARG A 18 -8.07 10.86 -11.58
N ILE A 19 -7.49 9.79 -11.04
CA ILE A 19 -7.66 8.42 -11.55
C ILE A 19 -8.87 7.74 -10.89
N GLY A 20 -9.40 8.29 -9.79
CA GLY A 20 -10.53 7.73 -9.06
C GLY A 20 -10.15 6.58 -8.11
N LEU A 21 -8.89 6.55 -7.68
CA LEU A 21 -8.41 5.59 -6.68
C LEU A 21 -8.42 6.22 -5.29
N ASN A 22 -8.89 5.45 -4.30
CA ASN A 22 -8.84 5.85 -2.90
C ASN A 22 -7.41 5.71 -2.33
N PHE A 23 -6.62 4.78 -2.87
CA PHE A 23 -5.24 4.55 -2.45
C PHE A 23 -4.27 5.62 -3.00
N PRO A 24 -3.29 6.08 -2.21
CA PRO A 24 -2.42 7.19 -2.57
C PRO A 24 -1.33 6.80 -3.57
N VAL A 25 -1.60 6.98 -4.87
CA VAL A 25 -0.65 6.71 -5.98
C VAL A 25 0.69 7.43 -5.81
N SER A 26 0.67 8.70 -5.38
CA SER A 26 1.90 9.48 -5.19
C SER A 26 2.80 8.93 -4.09
N HIS A 27 2.20 8.36 -3.03
CA HIS A 27 2.94 7.74 -1.93
C HIS A 27 3.61 6.46 -2.41
N ILE A 28 2.86 5.59 -3.08
CA ILE A 28 3.35 4.33 -3.66
C ILE A 28 4.51 4.61 -4.64
N ARG A 29 4.35 5.61 -5.51
CA ARG A 29 5.42 6.04 -6.42
C ARG A 29 6.70 6.45 -5.69
N ARG A 30 6.59 7.06 -4.50
CA ARG A 30 7.74 7.46 -3.67
C ARG A 30 8.33 6.25 -2.96
N SER A 31 7.51 5.37 -2.39
CA SER A 31 7.95 4.11 -1.80
C SER A 31 8.72 3.24 -2.79
N LEU A 32 8.27 3.16 -4.05
CA LEU A 32 8.98 2.41 -5.10
C LEU A 32 10.37 2.99 -5.42
N ARG A 33 10.53 4.33 -5.34
CA ARG A 33 11.85 4.96 -5.50
C ARG A 33 12.76 4.73 -4.30
N ASN A 34 12.20 4.83 -3.10
CA ASN A 34 12.97 4.68 -1.86
C ASN A 34 13.41 3.23 -1.63
N GLY A 35 12.67 2.25 -2.16
CA GLY A 35 13.03 0.83 -2.06
C GLY A 35 13.98 0.34 -3.14
N ASN A 36 14.52 1.23 -3.99
CA ASN A 36 15.51 0.91 -5.03
C ASN A 36 15.17 -0.31 -5.93
N TYR A 37 13.87 -0.61 -6.14
CA TYR A 37 13.44 -1.78 -6.90
C TYR A 37 13.82 -1.74 -8.39
N SER A 38 14.06 -0.54 -8.93
CA SER A 38 14.52 -0.32 -10.31
C SER A 38 15.06 1.10 -10.47
N ASP A 39 16.05 1.27 -11.36
CA ASP A 39 16.59 2.57 -11.74
C ASP A 39 15.52 3.51 -12.34
N ARG A 40 14.52 2.95 -13.03
CA ARG A 40 13.47 3.73 -13.69
C ARG A 40 12.09 3.13 -13.44
N ILE A 41 11.23 3.93 -12.82
CA ILE A 41 9.84 3.55 -12.55
C ILE A 41 8.92 4.18 -13.62
N GLY A 42 8.25 3.31 -14.38
CA GLY A 42 7.25 3.73 -15.37
C GLY A 42 6.10 4.52 -14.74
N ALA A 43 5.51 5.44 -15.49
CA ALA A 43 4.45 6.32 -14.97
C ALA A 43 3.18 5.56 -14.53
N THR A 44 2.89 4.43 -15.18
CA THR A 44 1.73 3.57 -14.93
C THR A 44 1.96 2.56 -13.79
N ALA A 45 3.21 2.20 -13.49
CA ALA A 45 3.55 1.24 -12.45
C ALA A 45 2.93 1.56 -11.07
N PRO A 46 3.04 2.80 -10.52
CA PRO A 46 2.42 3.10 -9.23
C PRO A 46 0.89 3.14 -9.29
N VAL A 47 0.30 3.41 -10.46
CA VAL A 47 -1.16 3.39 -10.65
C VAL A 47 -1.67 1.96 -10.62
N TYR A 48 -0.99 1.07 -11.35
CA TYR A 48 -1.32 -0.35 -11.38
C TYR A 48 -1.21 -0.96 -9.98
N LEU A 49 -0.10 -0.69 -9.29
CA LEU A 49 0.09 -1.21 -7.92
C LEU A 49 -0.96 -0.65 -6.95
N ALA A 50 -1.30 0.64 -7.04
CA ALA A 50 -2.36 1.22 -6.23
C ALA A 50 -3.71 0.53 -6.47
N ALA A 51 -4.08 0.30 -7.73
CA ALA A 51 -5.33 -0.34 -8.09
C ALA A 51 -5.41 -1.80 -7.59
N VAL A 52 -4.34 -2.57 -7.73
CA VAL A 52 -4.28 -3.96 -7.25
C VAL A 52 -4.43 -4.03 -5.73
N ILE A 53 -3.70 -3.19 -5.00
CA ILE A 53 -3.79 -3.16 -3.53
C ILE A 53 -5.20 -2.72 -3.12
N GLU A 54 -5.75 -1.68 -3.74
CA GLU A 54 -7.09 -1.18 -3.44
C GLU A 54 -8.15 -2.27 -3.65
N TYR A 55 -8.09 -2.98 -4.78
CA TYR A 55 -8.96 -4.13 -5.06
C TYR A 55 -8.86 -5.21 -3.99
N LEU A 56 -7.65 -5.65 -3.65
CA LEU A 56 -7.45 -6.69 -2.63
C LEU A 56 -7.98 -6.24 -1.26
N THR A 57 -7.77 -4.97 -0.88
CA THR A 57 -8.29 -4.46 0.38
C THR A 57 -9.80 -4.33 0.40
N ALA A 58 -10.42 -4.00 -0.74
CA ALA A 58 -11.87 -3.95 -0.86
C ALA A 58 -12.48 -5.36 -0.72
N GLU A 59 -11.90 -6.36 -1.37
CA GLU A 59 -12.33 -7.76 -1.27
C GLU A 59 -12.24 -8.27 0.17
N LEU A 60 -11.08 -8.06 0.81
CA LEU A 60 -10.86 -8.44 2.21
C LEU A 60 -11.86 -7.74 3.15
N LEU A 61 -12.12 -6.45 2.94
CA LEU A 61 -13.06 -5.69 3.75
C LEU A 61 -14.50 -6.14 3.52
N GLN A 62 -14.88 -6.50 2.29
CA GLN A 62 -16.20 -7.00 1.97
C GLN A 62 -16.47 -8.34 2.66
N LEU A 63 -15.52 -9.27 2.59
CA LEU A 63 -15.64 -10.57 3.26
C LEU A 63 -15.65 -10.41 4.80
N ALA A 64 -14.77 -9.55 5.34
CA ALA A 64 -14.77 -9.23 6.76
C ALA A 64 -16.09 -8.58 7.21
N GLY A 65 -16.65 -7.69 6.39
CA GLY A 65 -17.93 -7.02 6.64
C GLY A 65 -19.12 -7.97 6.61
N TYR A 66 -19.13 -8.91 5.66
CA TYR A 66 -20.12 -9.98 5.61
C TYR A 66 -20.09 -10.81 6.90
N GLU A 67 -18.92 -11.28 7.35
CA GLU A 67 -18.79 -12.07 8.59
C GLU A 67 -19.14 -11.26 9.85
N ALA A 68 -18.75 -9.98 9.91
CA ALA A 68 -19.10 -9.10 11.03
C ALA A 68 -20.62 -8.93 11.16
N HIS A 69 -21.31 -8.79 10.03
CA HIS A 69 -22.76 -8.65 9.98
C HIS A 69 -23.46 -9.96 10.35
N GLU A 70 -23.09 -11.07 9.70
CA GLU A 70 -23.69 -12.39 9.88
C GLU A 70 -23.55 -12.88 11.33
N ARG A 71 -22.37 -12.69 11.93
CA ARG A 71 -22.06 -13.21 13.27
C ARG A 71 -22.22 -12.18 14.39
N TYR A 72 -22.68 -10.97 14.08
CA TYR A 72 -22.75 -9.82 15.00
C TYR A 72 -21.47 -9.64 15.84
N LEU A 73 -20.31 -9.99 15.27
CA LEU A 73 -19.04 -9.97 15.97
C LEU A 73 -18.61 -8.51 16.15
N ARG A 74 -18.45 -8.10 17.41
CA ARG A 74 -18.01 -6.74 17.75
C ARG A 74 -16.51 -6.65 18.00
N SER A 75 -15.86 -7.77 18.31
CA SER A 75 -14.43 -7.82 18.59
C SER A 75 -13.64 -8.14 17.33
N ARG A 76 -12.60 -7.33 17.07
CA ARG A 76 -11.69 -7.48 15.93
C ARG A 76 -10.97 -8.83 15.92
N THR A 77 -10.65 -9.38 17.09
CA THR A 77 -9.95 -10.66 17.24
C THR A 77 -10.81 -11.83 16.76
N ASP A 78 -12.09 -11.81 17.13
CA ASP A 78 -13.03 -12.91 16.88
C ASP A 78 -13.43 -12.94 15.41
N LEU A 79 -13.58 -11.74 14.83
CA LEU A 79 -13.71 -11.55 13.39
C LEU A 79 -12.48 -12.12 12.68
N TRP A 80 -11.26 -11.73 13.09
CA TRP A 80 -10.04 -12.20 12.44
C TRP A 80 -9.89 -13.73 12.48
N TYR A 81 -10.17 -14.37 13.62
CA TYR A 81 -10.09 -15.82 13.76
C TYR A 81 -11.12 -16.56 12.90
N SER A 82 -12.39 -16.13 12.93
CA SER A 82 -13.45 -16.73 12.11
C SER A 82 -13.23 -16.54 10.62
N PHE A 83 -12.73 -15.37 10.21
CA PHE A 83 -12.38 -15.04 8.83
C PHE A 83 -11.30 -15.97 8.27
N THR A 84 -10.23 -16.22 9.03
CA THR A 84 -9.10 -17.07 8.59
C THR A 84 -9.44 -18.55 8.43
N GLN A 85 -10.53 -19.03 9.03
CA GLN A 85 -10.93 -20.44 8.94
C GLN A 85 -11.81 -20.76 7.73
N LYS A 86 -12.39 -19.73 7.09
CA LYS A 86 -13.38 -19.93 6.02
C LYS A 86 -12.77 -19.81 4.62
N ASP A 87 -11.62 -19.14 4.50
CA ASP A 87 -10.93 -18.91 3.24
C ASP A 87 -9.45 -19.25 3.37
N ASP A 88 -9.01 -20.33 2.71
CA ASP A 88 -7.64 -20.83 2.75
C ASP A 88 -6.63 -19.86 2.12
N SER A 89 -7.09 -18.94 1.27
CA SER A 89 -6.23 -17.95 0.61
C SER A 89 -5.65 -16.93 1.60
N VAL A 90 -6.38 -16.60 2.67
CA VAL A 90 -5.98 -15.58 3.66
C VAL A 90 -4.83 -16.06 4.55
N PRO A 91 -4.84 -17.28 5.12
CA PRO A 91 -3.67 -17.85 5.79
C PRO A 91 -2.44 -17.96 4.90
N LEU A 92 -2.63 -18.31 3.61
CA LEU A 92 -1.53 -18.41 2.64
C LEU A 92 -0.90 -17.04 2.36
N LEU A 93 -1.73 -16.01 2.15
CA LEU A 93 -1.28 -14.63 1.99
C LEU A 93 -0.53 -14.15 3.24
N ASN A 94 -1.07 -14.39 4.43
CA ASN A 94 -0.42 -14.01 5.69
C ASN A 94 0.94 -14.66 5.86
N LYS A 95 1.06 -15.96 5.60
CA LYS A 95 2.35 -16.68 5.66
C LYS A 95 3.39 -16.07 4.71
N GLY A 96 2.99 -15.75 3.48
CA GLY A 96 3.87 -15.08 2.50
C GLY A 96 4.29 -13.68 2.97
N LEU A 97 3.35 -12.88 3.49
CA LEU A 97 3.62 -11.54 4.00
C LEU A 97 4.59 -11.55 5.20
N TYR A 98 4.43 -12.48 6.15
CA TYR A 98 5.38 -12.62 7.26
C TYR A 98 6.78 -12.97 6.78
N SER A 99 6.91 -13.87 5.80
CA SER A 99 8.22 -14.22 5.22
C SER A 99 8.91 -13.01 4.58
N ILE A 100 8.17 -12.20 3.81
CA ILE A 100 8.71 -10.98 3.18
C ILE A 100 9.12 -9.97 4.25
N PHE A 101 8.25 -9.72 5.23
CA PHE A 101 8.50 -8.74 6.28
C PHE A 101 9.72 -9.09 7.15
N SER A 102 9.86 -10.37 7.52
CA SER A 102 11.03 -10.87 8.24
C SER A 102 12.31 -10.67 7.43
N ARG A 103 12.27 -10.96 6.13
CA ARG A 103 13.42 -10.80 5.24
C ARG A 103 13.85 -9.34 5.05
N THR A 104 12.89 -8.43 4.86
CA THR A 104 13.16 -6.99 4.73
C THR A 104 13.78 -6.39 6.00
N LYS A 105 13.38 -6.87 7.18
CA LYS A 105 13.95 -6.43 8.46
C LYS A 105 15.42 -6.82 8.61
N GLN A 106 15.81 -7.98 8.09
CA GLN A 106 17.21 -8.42 8.09
C GLN A 106 18.04 -7.65 7.08
N GLU A 107 17.54 -7.44 5.87
CA GLU A 107 18.23 -6.64 4.84
C GLU A 107 18.42 -5.16 5.27
N GLU A 108 17.43 -4.54 5.94
CA GLU A 108 17.59 -3.18 6.49
C GLU A 108 18.66 -3.08 7.58
N VAL A 109 18.80 -4.13 8.41
CA VAL A 109 19.81 -4.19 9.48
C VAL A 109 21.20 -4.40 8.87
N GLU A 110 21.34 -5.29 7.90
CA GLU A 110 22.60 -5.56 7.20
C GLU A 110 23.11 -4.32 6.46
N ASN A 111 22.25 -3.63 5.71
CA ASN A 111 22.61 -2.39 5.02
C ASN A 111 23.01 -1.26 6.00
N ARG A 112 22.47 -1.26 7.22
CA ARG A 112 22.85 -0.30 8.27
C ARG A 112 24.25 -0.59 8.81
N ILE A 113 24.56 -1.86 9.02
CA ILE A 113 25.87 -2.31 9.52
C ILE A 113 26.96 -2.06 8.47
N GLU A 114 26.68 -2.30 7.18
CA GLU A 114 27.62 -2.01 6.10
C GLU A 114 27.91 -0.51 5.95
N PHE A 115 26.91 0.36 6.12
CA PHE A 115 27.10 1.82 6.12
C PHE A 115 27.95 2.32 7.31
N GLU A 116 27.93 1.60 8.43
CA GLU A 116 28.66 1.94 9.65
C GLU A 116 30.11 1.40 9.63
N TYR A 117 30.40 0.39 8.80
CA TYR A 117 31.72 -0.25 8.68
C TYR A 117 32.56 0.26 7.49
N TYR A 118 31.92 0.82 6.45
CA TYR A 118 32.58 1.28 5.22
C TYR A 118 32.50 2.81 4.98
N GLY A 119 32.03 3.59 5.98
CA GLY A 119 32.03 5.06 5.98
C GLY A 119 33.00 5.64 6.99
#